data_AF-A0A1Q7JY98-F1
#
_entry.id   AF-A0A1Q7JY98-F1
#
_cell.length_a   1.000
_cell.length_b   1.000
_cell.length_c   1.000
_cell.angle_alpha   90.00
_cell.angle_beta   90.00
_cell.angle_gamma   90.00
#
_symmetry.space_group_name_H-M   'P 1'
#
loop_
_entity.id
_entity.type
_entity.pdbx_description
1 polymer ?
#
loop_
_entity_poly.entity_id
_entity_poly.type
_entity_poly.pdbx_seq_one_letter_code
_entity_poly.pdbx_strand_id
1 'polypeptide(L)'
;MRATVPRHEPLLLVQDLQSFARAPDPEGFAREHSVKQRRSRRAFLTGVAATAAAAAMPRPPETNVAQAPPIPIVDTHIHLFDPTRPQGAPYSGPRPAPGATPIAAYPERYRRLAVPLGVVGAIKVEASPWIEDNLWVLEVVQRDPIMVGVIGNLEPDKPEFPEYLERYHKNPLFRGIRYGNLWGRDITKQSANPDFISGLKRLAEADLVMDTANPRVPLLEAMLRISDAVPTLRIVLDHLPALDPSEAERAA
;
A
#
# COMPACT_ATOMS: atom_id res chain seq x y z
N MET A 1 -33.24 21.02 43.50
CA MET A 1 -32.26 21.49 42.50
C MET A 1 -31.73 20.28 41.74
N ARG A 2 -32.20 20.03 40.52
CA ARG A 2 -31.74 18.95 39.64
C ARG A 2 -30.72 19.53 38.67
N ALA A 3 -29.51 18.97 38.64
CA ALA A 3 -28.49 19.33 37.66
C ALA A 3 -28.65 18.46 36.41
N THR A 4 -28.84 19.11 35.26
CA THR A 4 -28.92 18.55 33.92
C THR A 4 -27.53 18.32 33.33
N VAL A 5 -27.30 17.12 32.80
CA VAL A 5 -26.12 16.74 31.99
C VAL A 5 -26.46 16.93 30.51
N PRO A 6 -25.61 17.55 29.68
CA PRO A 6 -25.88 17.68 28.25
C PRO A 6 -25.53 16.39 27.48
N ARG A 7 -26.42 16.02 26.56
CA ARG A 7 -26.23 14.94 25.57
C ARG A 7 -25.47 15.52 24.36
N HIS A 8 -24.47 14.78 23.86
CA HIS A 8 -23.88 15.03 22.55
C HIS A 8 -24.50 14.08 21.52
N GLU A 9 -24.97 14.65 20.41
CA GLU A 9 -25.47 13.96 19.22
C GLU A 9 -24.32 13.43 18.35
N PRO A 10 -24.52 12.32 17.60
CA PRO A 10 -23.54 11.78 16.67
C PRO A 10 -23.60 12.47 15.29
N LEU A 11 -22.43 12.79 14.73
CA LEU A 11 -22.30 13.26 13.34
C LEU A 11 -22.48 12.11 12.36
N LEU A 12 -23.40 12.29 11.41
CA LEU A 12 -23.50 11.57 10.15
C LEU A 12 -22.45 12.06 9.15
N LEU A 13 -21.79 11.12 8.46
CA LEU A 13 -21.37 11.22 7.04
C LEU A 13 -21.14 9.78 6.52
N VAL A 14 -22.14 9.10 5.95
CA VAL A 14 -22.56 9.12 4.52
C VAL A 14 -21.39 8.63 3.64
N GLN A 15 -21.35 7.33 3.30
CA GLN A 15 -22.00 6.76 2.09
C GLN A 15 -21.65 7.55 0.83
N ASP A 16 -20.51 7.28 0.18
CA ASP A 16 -20.31 7.59 -1.26
C ASP A 16 -18.97 6.99 -1.76
N LEU A 17 -18.92 5.67 -1.92
CA LEU A 17 -17.79 4.96 -2.53
C LEU A 17 -18.20 3.97 -3.64
N GLN A 18 -19.40 4.13 -4.22
CA GLN A 18 -19.95 3.19 -5.21
C GLN A 18 -20.10 3.72 -6.65
N SER A 19 -19.46 4.83 -7.02
CA SER A 19 -19.69 5.47 -8.33
C SER A 19 -18.46 5.60 -9.26
N PHE A 20 -17.44 4.73 -9.12
CA PHE A 20 -16.32 4.68 -10.07
C PHE A 20 -16.09 3.28 -10.66
N ALA A 21 -16.99 2.85 -11.54
CA ALA A 21 -16.73 1.77 -12.49
C ALA A 21 -17.58 1.96 -13.76
N ARG A 22 -17.05 2.69 -14.74
CA ARG A 22 -17.44 2.58 -16.15
C ARG A 22 -16.19 2.66 -17.02
N ALA A 23 -15.98 1.62 -17.82
CA ALA A 23 -14.92 1.55 -18.83
C ALA A 23 -15.28 2.41 -20.06
N PRO A 24 -14.31 2.98 -20.79
CA PRO A 24 -14.57 3.67 -22.06
C PRO A 24 -14.61 2.73 -23.27
N ASP A 25 -15.46 3.10 -24.23
CA ASP A 25 -15.80 2.41 -25.49
C ASP A 25 -14.68 2.56 -26.55
N PRO A 26 -14.32 1.55 -27.36
CA PRO A 26 -13.13 1.59 -28.20
C PRO A 26 -13.45 1.70 -29.71
N GLU A 27 -13.97 2.82 -30.21
CA GLU A 27 -14.01 3.08 -31.67
C GLU A 27 -13.80 4.55 -32.00
N GLY A 28 -12.69 4.87 -32.68
CA GLY A 28 -12.37 6.25 -33.10
C GLY A 28 -11.02 6.37 -33.80
N PHE A 29 -10.74 5.48 -34.75
CA PHE A 29 -9.53 5.49 -35.55
C PHE A 29 -9.65 6.48 -36.72
N ALA A 30 -8.53 7.18 -37.00
CA ALA A 30 -8.03 7.61 -38.31
C ALA A 30 -8.40 8.98 -38.96
N ARG A 31 -7.28 9.69 -39.24
CA ARG A 31 -6.89 10.46 -40.44
C ARG A 31 -7.39 11.89 -40.62
N GLU A 32 -6.42 12.83 -40.71
CA GLU A 32 -6.39 13.75 -41.87
C GLU A 32 -4.97 14.27 -42.19
N HIS A 33 -4.78 14.57 -43.48
CA HIS A 33 -3.52 14.70 -44.19
C HIS A 33 -2.90 16.11 -44.16
N SER A 34 -1.58 16.12 -44.37
CA SER A 34 -0.67 17.25 -44.57
C SER A 34 -1.01 18.16 -45.76
N VAL A 35 -1.00 19.49 -45.53
CA VAL A 35 -0.87 20.52 -46.57
C VAL A 35 0.22 21.52 -46.16
N LYS A 36 1.33 21.57 -46.89
CA LYS A 36 2.40 22.58 -46.72
C LYS A 36 2.01 23.89 -47.39
N GLN A 37 1.57 24.89 -46.62
CA GLN A 37 1.38 26.26 -47.11
C GLN A 37 2.68 27.08 -47.01
N ARG A 38 3.22 27.55 -48.15
CA ARG A 38 4.33 28.52 -48.18
C ARG A 38 3.82 29.90 -47.76
N ARG A 39 4.23 30.40 -46.59
CA ARG A 39 3.91 31.76 -46.11
C ARG A 39 4.87 32.79 -46.73
N SER A 40 4.32 33.87 -47.30
CA SER A 40 5.13 34.96 -47.89
C SER A 40 5.60 35.95 -46.81
N ARG A 41 6.73 36.64 -47.06
CA ARG A 41 7.35 37.63 -46.15
C ARG A 41 6.39 38.74 -45.71
N ARG A 42 5.36 39.03 -46.51
CA ARG A 42 4.33 40.03 -46.19
C ARG A 42 3.37 39.58 -45.09
N ALA A 43 3.10 38.27 -44.97
CA ALA A 43 2.27 37.70 -43.89
C ALA A 43 2.99 37.67 -42.53
N PHE A 44 4.32 37.66 -42.53
CA PHE A 44 5.12 37.71 -41.30
C PHE A 44 5.09 39.11 -40.66
N LEU A 45 5.18 40.17 -41.47
CA LEU A 45 5.20 41.55 -40.95
C LEU A 45 3.84 42.00 -40.41
N THR A 46 2.72 41.53 -40.95
CA THR A 46 1.39 41.79 -40.36
C THR A 46 1.18 41.08 -39.01
N GLY A 47 1.87 39.95 -38.77
CA GLY A 47 1.79 39.23 -37.49
C GLY A 47 2.50 39.94 -36.33
N VAL A 48 3.56 40.71 -36.61
CA VAL A 48 4.36 41.40 -35.57
C VAL A 48 3.65 42.65 -35.03
N ALA A 49 2.79 43.30 -35.82
CA ALA A 49 2.00 44.43 -35.33
C ALA A 49 0.86 44.00 -34.38
N ALA A 50 0.36 42.76 -34.50
CA ALA A 50 -0.71 42.23 -33.66
C ALA A 50 -0.22 41.78 -32.26
N THR A 51 1.05 41.39 -32.12
CA THR A 51 1.62 40.97 -30.81
C THR A 51 1.93 42.14 -29.88
N ALA A 52 2.22 43.34 -30.40
CA ALA A 52 2.49 44.51 -29.57
C ALA A 52 1.21 45.07 -28.90
N ALA A 53 0.04 44.93 -29.53
CA ALA A 53 -1.22 45.42 -28.96
C ALA A 53 -1.82 44.48 -27.89
N ALA A 54 -1.49 43.18 -27.91
CA ALA A 54 -1.98 42.21 -26.93
C ALA A 54 -1.24 42.26 -25.57
N ALA A 55 -0.04 42.87 -25.53
CA ALA A 55 0.74 43.02 -24.29
C ALA A 55 0.24 44.16 -23.37
N ALA A 56 -0.66 45.01 -23.86
CA ALA A 56 -1.18 46.18 -23.14
C ALA A 56 -2.61 45.99 -22.57
N MET A 57 -3.21 44.81 -22.72
CA MET A 57 -4.50 44.50 -22.10
C MET A 57 -4.26 43.93 -20.70
N PRO A 58 -4.97 44.42 -19.65
CA PRO A 58 -4.92 43.78 -18.34
C PRO A 58 -5.36 42.33 -18.49
N ARG A 59 -4.47 41.41 -18.11
CA ARG A 59 -4.80 39.99 -17.99
C ARG A 59 -6.02 39.90 -17.07
N PRO A 60 -7.12 39.24 -17.47
CA PRO A 60 -8.18 38.94 -16.53
C PRO A 60 -7.55 38.24 -15.33
N PRO A 61 -7.98 38.52 -14.09
CA PRO A 61 -7.45 37.83 -12.93
C PRO A 61 -7.53 36.34 -13.22
N GLU A 62 -6.38 35.66 -13.19
CA GLU A 62 -6.34 34.20 -13.26
C GLU A 62 -7.31 33.74 -12.20
N THR A 63 -8.43 33.17 -12.64
CA THR A 63 -9.39 32.54 -11.74
C THR A 63 -8.54 31.56 -10.94
N ASN A 64 -8.39 31.84 -9.65
CA ASN A 64 -7.70 30.98 -8.71
C ASN A 64 -8.53 29.70 -8.66
N VAL A 65 -8.29 28.79 -9.60
CA VAL A 65 -8.88 27.47 -9.61
C VAL A 65 -8.31 26.86 -8.35
N ALA A 66 -9.12 26.83 -7.29
CA ALA A 66 -8.72 26.25 -6.02
C ALA A 66 -8.11 24.89 -6.33
N GLN A 67 -6.82 24.71 -6.02
CA GLN A 67 -6.18 23.42 -6.20
C GLN A 67 -7.01 22.41 -5.40
N ALA A 68 -7.40 21.31 -6.05
CA ALA A 68 -8.07 20.23 -5.36
C ALA A 68 -7.22 19.85 -4.12
N PRO A 69 -7.86 19.55 -2.97
CA PRO A 69 -7.11 19.17 -1.79
C PRO A 69 -6.19 17.99 -2.13
N PRO A 70 -4.96 17.97 -1.59
CA PRO A 70 -4.02 16.90 -1.88
C PRO A 70 -4.64 15.56 -1.51
N ILE A 71 -4.48 14.56 -2.39
CA ILE A 71 -4.91 13.19 -2.12
C ILE A 71 -4.04 12.64 -0.98
N PRO A 72 -4.61 12.13 0.11
CA PRO A 72 -3.82 11.55 1.20
C PRO A 72 -3.05 10.33 0.70
N ILE A 73 -1.75 10.27 1.00
CA ILE A 73 -0.89 9.14 0.62
C ILE A 73 -0.67 8.25 1.84
N VAL A 74 -1.00 6.96 1.69
CA VAL A 74 -0.62 5.92 2.65
C VAL A 74 0.46 5.06 2.03
N ASP A 75 1.61 4.97 2.69
CA ASP A 75 2.65 4.01 2.33
C ASP A 75 2.30 2.64 2.91
N THR A 76 1.81 1.75 2.05
CA THR A 76 1.22 0.49 2.48
C THR A 76 2.25 -0.57 2.83
N HIS A 77 3.55 -0.33 2.59
CA HIS A 77 4.56 -1.37 2.75
C HIS A 77 5.89 -0.80 3.23
N ILE A 78 6.08 -0.75 4.56
CA ILE A 78 7.37 -0.42 5.18
C ILE A 78 7.83 -1.53 6.12
N HIS A 79 9.14 -1.63 6.34
CA HIS A 79 9.70 -2.50 7.37
C HIS A 79 10.31 -1.68 8.50
N LEU A 80 9.96 -2.04 9.74
CA LEU A 80 10.56 -1.51 10.96
C LEU A 80 11.35 -2.62 11.64
N PHE A 81 12.55 -2.30 12.09
CA PHE A 81 13.48 -3.25 12.70
C PHE A 81 14.51 -2.50 13.53
N ASP A 82 15.05 -3.16 14.55
CA ASP A 82 16.17 -2.63 15.33
C ASP A 82 17.23 -3.73 15.53
N PRO A 83 18.36 -3.64 14.83
CA PRO A 83 19.43 -4.63 14.93
C PRO A 83 20.19 -4.56 16.25
N THR A 84 19.96 -3.54 17.09
CA THR A 84 20.61 -3.36 18.39
C THR A 84 19.88 -4.07 19.54
N ARG A 85 18.67 -4.58 19.30
CA ARG A 85 17.93 -5.41 20.28
C ARG A 85 18.74 -6.67 20.60
N PRO A 86 18.64 -7.23 21.83
CA PRO A 86 19.41 -8.42 22.22
C PRO A 86 19.27 -9.62 21.29
N GLN A 87 18.06 -9.85 20.77
CA GLN A 87 17.74 -10.89 19.79
C GLN A 87 18.18 -10.52 18.36
N GLY A 88 18.46 -9.24 18.08
CA GLY A 88 18.81 -8.73 16.75
C GLY A 88 17.59 -8.48 15.85
N ALA A 89 17.84 -8.49 14.53
CA ALA A 89 16.84 -8.28 13.50
C ALA A 89 17.07 -9.25 12.32
N PRO A 90 16.20 -10.26 12.11
CA PRO A 90 16.34 -11.25 11.03
C PRO A 90 16.34 -10.60 9.65
N TYR A 91 15.46 -9.64 9.42
CA TYR A 91 15.57 -8.67 8.33
C TYR A 91 16.03 -7.33 8.88
N SER A 92 17.11 -6.79 8.32
CA SER A 92 17.68 -5.48 8.68
C SER A 92 17.90 -4.57 7.47
N GLY A 93 17.14 -4.80 6.41
CA GLY A 93 17.25 -4.05 5.16
C GLY A 93 18.56 -4.34 4.40
N PRO A 94 18.96 -3.45 3.49
CA PRO A 94 20.23 -3.56 2.76
C PRO A 94 21.42 -3.61 3.72
N ARG A 95 22.42 -4.43 3.40
CA ARG A 95 23.65 -4.49 4.19
C ARG A 95 24.31 -3.10 4.21
N PRO A 96 24.70 -2.59 5.41
CA PRO A 96 25.44 -1.34 5.50
C PRO A 96 26.76 -1.39 4.72
N ALA A 97 27.24 -0.21 4.31
CA ALA A 97 28.58 -0.09 3.75
C ALA A 97 29.64 -0.63 4.75
N PRO A 98 30.79 -1.15 4.28
CA PRO A 98 31.84 -1.64 5.17
C PRO A 98 32.22 -0.59 6.23
N GLY A 99 32.18 -0.98 7.51
CA GLY A 99 32.48 -0.10 8.64
C GLY A 99 31.32 0.80 9.13
N ALA A 100 30.17 0.79 8.45
CA ALA A 100 29.00 1.52 8.92
C ALA A 100 28.21 0.72 9.97
N THR A 101 27.73 1.41 11.00
CA THR A 101 26.84 0.82 12.00
C THR A 101 25.45 0.56 11.40
N PRO A 102 24.84 -0.60 11.64
CA PRO A 102 23.44 -0.84 11.31
C PRO A 102 22.53 0.22 11.93
N ILE A 103 21.58 0.75 11.15
CA ILE A 103 20.68 1.82 11.60
C ILE A 103 19.30 1.21 11.84
N ALA A 104 18.76 1.43 13.04
CA ALA A 104 17.39 1.04 13.35
C ALA A 104 16.36 1.83 12.51
N ALA A 105 15.34 1.12 12.05
CA ALA A 105 14.20 1.66 11.33
C ALA A 105 13.01 1.79 12.30
N TYR A 106 12.80 3.01 12.79
CA TYR A 106 11.69 3.38 13.68
C TYR A 106 10.71 4.36 13.00
N PRO A 107 9.45 4.45 13.48
CA PRO A 107 8.46 5.38 12.95
C PRO A 107 8.95 6.83 12.89
N GLU A 108 9.66 7.31 13.92
CA GLU A 108 10.19 8.68 13.94
C GLU A 108 11.15 8.96 12.78
N ARG A 109 12.05 8.01 12.49
CA ARG A 109 12.99 8.12 11.36
C ARG A 109 12.25 8.09 10.03
N TYR A 110 11.29 7.18 9.90
CA TYR A 110 10.45 7.07 8.71
C TYR A 110 9.68 8.37 8.44
N ARG A 111 9.00 8.91 9.46
CA ARG A 111 8.21 10.14 9.40
C ARG A 111 9.02 11.34 8.90
N ARG A 112 10.27 11.50 9.35
CA ARG A 112 11.17 12.56 8.86
C ARG A 112 11.43 12.50 7.35
N LEU A 113 11.38 11.32 6.76
CA LEU A 113 11.61 11.10 5.33
C LEU A 113 10.30 11.17 4.53
N ALA A 114 9.21 10.62 5.07
CA ALA A 114 7.96 10.40 4.34
C ALA A 114 7.01 11.61 4.36
N VAL A 115 6.92 12.35 5.48
CA VAL A 115 6.00 13.50 5.60
C VAL A 115 6.30 14.60 4.56
N PRO A 116 7.55 14.97 4.27
CA PRO A 116 7.85 15.93 3.21
C PRO A 116 7.38 15.50 1.81
N LEU A 117 7.14 14.20 1.60
CA LEU A 117 6.63 13.63 0.35
C LEU A 117 5.09 13.56 0.32
N GLY A 118 4.41 14.07 1.34
CA GLY A 118 2.94 14.05 1.44
C GLY A 118 2.36 12.76 2.02
N VAL A 119 3.18 11.87 2.56
CA VAL A 119 2.71 10.66 3.25
C VAL A 119 2.06 11.03 4.58
N VAL A 120 0.82 10.60 4.77
CA VAL A 120 0.00 10.85 5.98
C VAL A 120 -0.24 9.60 6.82
N GLY A 121 0.08 8.42 6.29
CA GLY A 121 -0.05 7.15 6.99
C GLY A 121 0.92 6.10 6.46
N ALA A 122 1.29 5.13 7.30
CA ALA A 122 2.11 3.99 6.89
C ALA A 122 1.66 2.68 7.54
N ILE A 123 1.81 1.58 6.81
CA ILE A 123 1.58 0.22 7.29
C ILE A 123 2.92 -0.49 7.40
N LYS A 124 3.25 -0.96 8.61
CA LYS A 124 4.42 -1.80 8.83
C LYS A 124 4.09 -3.23 8.42
N VAL A 125 4.96 -3.86 7.64
CA VAL A 125 4.92 -5.28 7.28
C VAL A 125 6.02 -6.03 8.02
N GLU A 126 5.75 -7.28 8.43
CA GLU A 126 6.67 -8.11 9.19
C GLU A 126 8.08 -8.19 8.58
N ALA A 127 9.06 -8.29 9.47
CA ALA A 127 10.49 -8.32 9.18
C ALA A 127 11.21 -9.42 9.99
N SER A 128 10.45 -10.39 10.50
CA SER A 128 10.93 -11.40 11.43
C SER A 128 9.94 -12.55 11.58
N PRO A 129 10.41 -13.81 11.68
CA PRO A 129 9.55 -14.95 11.98
C PRO A 129 9.12 -15.03 13.45
N TRP A 130 9.68 -14.20 14.33
CA TRP A 130 9.45 -14.33 15.77
C TRP A 130 8.07 -13.85 16.18
N ILE A 131 7.41 -14.63 17.03
CA ILE A 131 6.08 -14.29 17.54
C ILE A 131 6.13 -13.02 18.40
N GLU A 132 7.21 -12.84 19.16
CA GLU A 132 7.45 -11.71 20.06
C GLU A 132 7.62 -10.38 19.31
N ASP A 133 8.05 -10.43 18.03
CA ASP A 133 8.22 -9.23 17.22
C ASP A 133 6.90 -8.60 16.80
N ASN A 134 5.79 -9.36 16.80
CA ASN A 134 4.46 -8.79 16.65
C ASN A 134 4.10 -7.88 17.83
N LEU A 135 4.39 -8.30 19.06
CA LEU A 135 4.11 -7.48 20.25
C LEU A 135 5.02 -6.25 20.28
N TRP A 136 6.33 -6.46 20.13
CA TRP A 136 7.31 -5.37 20.14
C TRP A 136 6.94 -4.28 19.12
N VAL A 137 6.60 -4.67 17.89
CA VAL A 137 6.31 -3.65 16.87
C VAL A 137 5.00 -2.94 17.14
N LEU A 138 3.97 -3.61 17.66
CA LEU A 138 2.72 -2.95 18.05
C LEU A 138 2.97 -1.91 19.16
N GLU A 139 3.82 -2.23 20.14
CA GLU A 139 4.23 -1.29 21.18
C GLU A 139 5.00 -0.08 20.66
N VAL A 140 5.81 -0.28 19.63
CA VAL A 140 6.55 0.78 18.94
C VAL A 140 5.60 1.66 18.11
N VAL A 141 4.74 1.06 17.28
CA VAL A 141 3.93 1.80 16.31
C VAL A 141 2.75 2.53 16.95
N GLN A 142 2.17 2.00 18.03
CA GLN A 142 1.00 2.61 18.68
C GLN A 142 1.31 3.98 19.32
N ARG A 143 2.58 4.33 19.44
CA ARG A 143 3.06 5.61 19.98
C ARG A 143 3.30 6.67 18.90
N ASP A 144 3.26 6.29 17.61
CA ASP A 144 3.54 7.22 16.50
C ASP A 144 2.31 7.38 15.59
N PRO A 145 1.77 8.60 15.45
CA PRO A 145 0.52 8.84 14.74
C PRO A 145 0.60 8.62 13.21
N ILE A 146 1.79 8.51 12.61
CA ILE A 146 1.87 8.15 11.18
C ILE A 146 1.51 6.69 10.93
N MET A 147 1.56 5.84 11.96
CA MET A 147 1.34 4.40 11.79
C MET A 147 -0.16 4.08 11.81
N VAL A 148 -0.67 3.50 10.73
CA VAL A 148 -2.09 3.16 10.56
C VAL A 148 -2.36 1.66 10.51
N GLY A 149 -1.31 0.84 10.48
CA GLY A 149 -1.44 -0.61 10.50
C GLY A 149 -0.13 -1.38 10.68
N VAL A 150 -0.30 -2.63 11.06
CA VAL A 150 0.73 -3.66 11.19
C VAL A 150 0.22 -4.93 10.54
N ILE A 151 1.01 -5.44 9.61
CA ILE A 151 0.93 -6.80 9.10
C ILE A 151 1.96 -7.63 9.87
N GLY A 152 1.45 -8.55 10.67
CA GLY A 152 2.24 -9.39 11.55
C GLY A 152 2.75 -10.67 10.88
N ASN A 153 3.39 -11.52 11.67
CA ASN A 153 3.82 -12.85 11.29
C ASN A 153 3.17 -13.87 12.23
N LEU A 154 2.16 -14.60 11.74
CA LEU A 154 1.56 -15.76 12.40
C LEU A 154 1.56 -16.94 11.44
N GLU A 155 1.35 -18.15 11.97
CA GLU A 155 1.36 -19.39 11.18
C GLU A 155 -0.02 -20.07 11.23
N PRO A 156 -0.87 -19.89 10.20
CA PRO A 156 -2.25 -20.39 10.17
C PRO A 156 -2.42 -21.89 10.41
N ASP A 157 -1.39 -22.70 10.12
CA ASP A 157 -1.38 -24.15 10.29
C ASP A 157 -1.00 -24.63 11.69
N LYS A 158 -0.62 -23.72 12.60
CA LYS A 158 -0.21 -24.09 13.97
C LYS A 158 -1.38 -24.14 14.94
N PRO A 159 -1.35 -25.06 15.93
CA PRO A 159 -2.44 -25.19 16.90
C PRO A 159 -2.62 -23.93 17.76
N GLU A 160 -1.56 -23.14 17.97
CA GLU A 160 -1.59 -21.88 18.73
C GLU A 160 -2.18 -20.70 17.93
N PHE A 161 -2.38 -20.86 16.62
CA PHE A 161 -2.84 -19.77 15.74
C PHE A 161 -4.13 -19.08 16.20
N PRO A 162 -5.20 -19.80 16.61
CA PRO A 162 -6.42 -19.15 17.07
C PRO A 162 -6.19 -18.25 18.29
N GLU A 163 -5.35 -18.68 19.24
CA GLU A 163 -5.02 -17.90 20.42
C GLU A 163 -4.22 -16.64 20.06
N TYR A 164 -3.20 -16.78 19.21
CA TYR A 164 -2.39 -15.64 18.79
C TYR A 164 -3.20 -14.65 17.96
N LEU A 165 -4.05 -15.13 17.05
CA LEU A 165 -4.93 -14.28 16.26
C LEU A 165 -5.84 -13.45 17.17
N GLU A 166 -6.52 -14.10 18.13
CA GLU A 166 -7.39 -13.40 19.08
C GLU A 166 -6.62 -12.36 19.91
N ARG A 167 -5.41 -12.71 20.35
CA ARG A 167 -4.57 -11.82 21.16
C ARG A 167 -4.15 -10.57 20.39
N TYR A 168 -3.63 -10.72 19.17
CA TYR A 168 -3.13 -9.60 18.39
C TYR A 168 -4.24 -8.75 17.78
N HIS A 169 -5.37 -9.37 17.39
CA HIS A 169 -6.52 -8.67 16.83
C HIS A 169 -7.18 -7.69 17.82
N LYS A 170 -6.95 -7.84 19.14
CA LYS A 170 -7.38 -6.85 20.15
C LYS A 170 -6.75 -5.47 19.95
N ASN A 171 -5.60 -5.39 19.28
CA ASN A 171 -5.00 -4.11 18.91
C ASN A 171 -5.53 -3.68 17.53
N PRO A 172 -6.22 -2.52 17.40
CA PRO A 172 -6.81 -2.09 16.13
C PRO A 172 -5.76 -1.76 15.06
N LEU A 173 -4.48 -1.62 15.41
CA LEU A 173 -3.41 -1.49 14.42
C LEU A 173 -3.03 -2.83 13.79
N PHE A 174 -3.39 -3.98 14.37
CA PHE A 174 -3.15 -5.27 13.74
C PHE A 174 -4.13 -5.47 12.59
N ARG A 175 -3.65 -5.45 11.35
CA ARG A 175 -4.48 -5.47 10.13
C ARG A 175 -4.40 -6.74 9.33
N GLY A 176 -3.44 -7.62 9.65
CA GLY A 176 -3.24 -8.84 8.89
C GLY A 176 -1.98 -9.57 9.27
N ILE A 177 -1.67 -10.59 8.47
CA ILE A 177 -0.43 -11.35 8.55
C ILE A 177 0.23 -11.40 7.17
N ARG A 178 1.54 -11.60 7.15
CA ARG A 178 2.28 -11.90 5.92
C ARG A 178 2.66 -13.36 5.89
N TYR A 179 2.41 -14.02 4.77
CA TYR A 179 2.84 -15.39 4.54
C TYR A 179 3.22 -15.59 3.07
N GLY A 180 4.28 -16.34 2.79
CA GLY A 180 4.78 -16.51 1.43
C GLY A 180 6.07 -17.32 1.40
N ASN A 181 6.97 -16.99 0.49
CA ASN A 181 8.27 -17.66 0.38
C ASN A 181 9.34 -16.99 1.25
N LEU A 182 9.08 -16.93 2.56
CA LEU A 182 9.98 -16.35 3.56
C LEU A 182 10.09 -17.26 4.77
N TRP A 183 11.13 -17.09 5.57
CA TRP A 183 11.34 -17.84 6.81
C TRP A 183 11.33 -19.37 6.66
N GLY A 184 11.73 -19.89 5.49
CA GLY A 184 11.74 -21.33 5.19
C GLY A 184 10.36 -21.92 4.87
N ARG A 185 9.33 -21.09 4.67
CA ARG A 185 7.97 -21.51 4.35
C ARG A 185 7.78 -21.77 2.86
N ASP A 186 6.86 -22.67 2.55
CA ASP A 186 6.46 -23.04 1.20
C ASP A 186 4.93 -22.90 1.06
N ILE A 187 4.50 -21.77 0.51
CA ILE A 187 3.08 -21.47 0.31
C ILE A 187 2.41 -22.42 -0.70
N THR A 188 3.17 -23.00 -1.63
CA THR A 188 2.64 -23.93 -2.62
C THR A 188 2.19 -25.22 -1.94
N LYS A 189 2.95 -25.70 -0.94
CA LYS A 189 2.53 -26.82 -0.08
C LYS A 189 1.40 -26.43 0.86
N GLN A 190 1.51 -25.27 1.52
CA GLN A 190 0.51 -24.85 2.50
C GLN A 190 -0.87 -24.57 1.88
N SER A 191 -0.94 -24.14 0.61
CA SER A 191 -2.22 -23.96 -0.09
C SER A 191 -3.05 -25.23 -0.26
N ALA A 192 -2.47 -26.42 -0.06
CA ALA A 192 -3.16 -27.70 -0.04
C ALA A 192 -3.37 -28.26 1.38
N ASN A 193 -2.89 -27.57 2.41
CA ASN A 193 -2.99 -28.01 3.80
C ASN A 193 -4.34 -27.56 4.41
N PRO A 194 -5.22 -28.50 4.83
CA PRO A 194 -6.52 -28.14 5.40
C PRO A 194 -6.43 -27.30 6.68
N ASP A 195 -5.40 -27.50 7.51
CA ASP A 195 -5.22 -26.72 8.75
C ASP A 195 -4.85 -25.26 8.42
N PHE A 196 -3.98 -25.07 7.43
CA PHE A 196 -3.64 -23.74 6.92
C PHE A 196 -4.88 -23.02 6.37
N ILE A 197 -5.68 -23.70 5.54
CA ILE A 197 -6.93 -23.15 4.99
C ILE A 197 -7.93 -22.82 6.10
N SER A 198 -8.04 -23.66 7.14
CA SER A 198 -8.86 -23.38 8.32
C SER A 198 -8.38 -22.12 9.05
N GLY A 199 -7.07 -21.95 9.25
CA GLY A 199 -6.50 -20.72 9.80
C GLY A 199 -6.79 -19.48 8.94
N LEU A 200 -6.72 -19.60 7.61
CA LEU A 200 -7.06 -18.50 6.71
C LEU A 200 -8.54 -18.12 6.74
N LYS A 201 -9.45 -19.08 6.96
CA LYS A 201 -10.87 -18.78 7.19
C LYS A 201 -11.07 -17.94 8.45
N ARG A 202 -10.37 -18.28 9.55
CA ARG A 202 -10.40 -17.48 10.78
C ARG A 202 -9.86 -16.07 10.58
N LEU A 203 -8.80 -15.93 9.78
CA LEU A 203 -8.23 -14.63 9.42
C LEU A 203 -9.27 -13.77 8.66
N ALA A 204 -9.96 -14.38 7.68
CA ALA A 204 -11.01 -13.71 6.93
C ALA A 204 -12.23 -13.35 7.79
N GLU A 205 -12.67 -14.23 8.69
CA GLU A 205 -13.73 -13.97 9.66
C GLU A 205 -13.41 -12.80 10.61
N ALA A 206 -12.12 -12.61 10.92
CA ALA A 206 -11.63 -11.48 11.70
C ALA A 206 -11.49 -10.17 10.88
N ASP A 207 -11.85 -10.17 9.59
CA ASP A 207 -11.62 -9.06 8.65
C ASP A 207 -10.16 -8.60 8.58
N LEU A 208 -9.24 -9.56 8.59
CA LEU A 208 -7.80 -9.34 8.49
C LEU A 208 -7.28 -9.78 7.11
N VAL A 209 -6.23 -9.11 6.63
CA VAL A 209 -5.63 -9.41 5.32
C VAL A 209 -4.51 -10.45 5.44
N MET A 210 -4.26 -11.15 4.33
CA MET A 210 -3.02 -11.90 4.13
C MET A 210 -2.17 -11.23 3.05
N ASP A 211 -1.01 -10.73 3.44
CA ASP A 211 0.00 -10.24 2.52
C ASP A 211 0.89 -11.41 2.07
N THR A 212 1.34 -11.36 0.82
CA THR A 212 2.26 -12.37 0.27
C THR A 212 3.71 -11.95 0.38
N ALA A 213 4.66 -12.78 -0.03
CA ALA A 213 6.06 -12.36 -0.06
C ALA A 213 6.86 -13.13 -1.09
N ASN A 214 7.84 -12.43 -1.68
CA ASN A 214 8.80 -12.97 -2.64
C ASN A 214 8.06 -13.68 -3.80
N PRO A 215 7.36 -12.91 -4.65
CA PRO A 215 6.47 -13.46 -5.67
C PRO A 215 7.24 -14.32 -6.68
N ARG A 216 6.62 -15.44 -7.05
CA ARG A 216 7.02 -16.37 -8.12
C ARG A 216 5.74 -16.94 -8.74
N VAL A 217 5.80 -17.46 -9.96
CA VAL A 217 4.60 -18.00 -10.63
C VAL A 217 3.87 -19.06 -9.77
N PRO A 218 4.55 -20.06 -9.17
CA PRO A 218 3.82 -21.03 -8.35
C PRO A 218 3.34 -20.51 -6.98
N LEU A 219 3.71 -19.27 -6.58
CA LEU A 219 3.04 -18.57 -5.48
C LEU A 219 1.71 -17.98 -5.97
N LEU A 220 1.68 -17.39 -7.17
CA LEU A 220 0.44 -16.84 -7.74
C LEU A 220 -0.62 -17.94 -7.96
N GLU A 221 -0.20 -19.09 -8.47
CA GLU A 221 -1.07 -20.27 -8.59
C GLU A 221 -1.59 -20.77 -7.23
N ALA A 222 -0.77 -20.67 -6.18
CA ALA A 222 -1.18 -20.99 -4.82
C ALA A 222 -2.20 -19.96 -4.29
N MET A 223 -2.05 -18.69 -4.64
CA MET A 223 -3.02 -17.64 -4.28
C MET A 223 -4.37 -17.84 -4.95
N LEU A 224 -4.40 -18.30 -6.21
CA LEU A 224 -5.66 -18.68 -6.87
C LEU A 224 -6.38 -19.79 -6.10
N ARG A 225 -5.67 -20.88 -5.75
CA ARG A 225 -6.23 -21.98 -4.95
C ARG A 225 -6.74 -21.53 -3.58
N ILE A 226 -5.99 -20.65 -2.91
CA ILE A 226 -6.41 -20.09 -1.61
C ILE A 226 -7.65 -19.20 -1.77
N SER A 227 -7.68 -18.35 -2.80
CA SER A 227 -8.82 -17.48 -3.10
C SER A 227 -10.08 -18.30 -3.39
N ASP A 228 -9.96 -19.42 -4.11
CA ASP A 228 -11.09 -20.33 -4.36
C ASP A 228 -11.58 -21.02 -3.07
N ALA A 229 -10.64 -21.41 -2.20
CA ALA A 229 -10.95 -22.09 -0.94
C ALA A 229 -11.49 -21.16 0.16
N VAL A 230 -11.10 -19.89 0.13
CA VAL A 230 -11.47 -18.84 1.11
C VAL A 230 -11.83 -17.54 0.37
N PRO A 231 -12.98 -17.49 -0.33
CA PRO A 231 -13.32 -16.37 -1.22
C PRO A 231 -13.56 -15.03 -0.53
N THR A 232 -13.72 -15.03 0.81
CA THR A 232 -13.84 -13.82 1.62
C THR A 232 -12.51 -13.28 2.13
N LEU A 233 -11.40 -14.02 1.93
CA LEU A 233 -10.08 -13.57 2.36
C LEU A 233 -9.58 -12.45 1.43
N ARG A 234 -9.13 -11.34 2.03
CA ARG A 234 -8.41 -10.29 1.31
C ARG A 234 -6.93 -10.67 1.22
N ILE A 235 -6.43 -10.78 -0.01
CA ILE A 235 -5.04 -11.14 -0.30
C ILE A 235 -4.34 -9.94 -0.93
N VAL A 236 -3.18 -9.56 -0.39
CA VAL A 236 -2.32 -8.51 -0.93
C VAL A 236 -1.10 -9.15 -1.60
N LEU A 237 -0.90 -8.83 -2.87
CA LEU A 237 0.24 -9.34 -3.65
C LEU A 237 1.42 -8.38 -3.56
N ASP A 238 2.39 -8.68 -2.70
CA ASP A 238 3.57 -7.87 -2.50
C ASP A 238 4.52 -7.91 -3.70
N HIS A 239 5.20 -6.78 -3.94
CA HIS A 239 6.35 -6.67 -4.84
C HIS A 239 6.12 -7.21 -6.27
N LEU A 240 4.90 -7.13 -6.83
CA LEU A 240 4.61 -7.64 -8.18
C LEU A 240 5.59 -7.17 -9.28
N PRO A 241 6.11 -5.93 -9.30
CA PRO A 241 7.13 -5.54 -10.28
C PRO A 241 8.43 -6.34 -10.21
N ALA A 242 8.69 -7.06 -9.12
CA ALA A 242 9.85 -7.94 -8.95
C ALA A 242 9.64 -9.36 -9.49
N LEU A 243 8.45 -9.67 -10.02
CA LEU A 243 8.21 -10.93 -10.73
C LEU A 243 8.74 -10.82 -12.16
N ASP A 244 9.86 -11.51 -12.45
CA ASP A 244 10.37 -11.70 -13.80
C ASP A 244 10.26 -13.19 -14.18
N PRO A 245 9.13 -13.63 -14.76
CA PRO A 245 8.92 -15.02 -15.11
C PRO A 245 9.85 -15.43 -16.26
N SER A 246 10.36 -16.65 -16.22
CA SER A 246 11.10 -17.24 -17.33
C SER A 246 10.22 -17.36 -18.59
N GLU A 247 10.84 -17.54 -19.76
CA GLU A 247 10.08 -17.78 -21.00
C GLU A 247 9.16 -19.00 -20.89
N ALA A 248 9.59 -20.06 -20.23
CA ALA A 248 8.78 -21.25 -20.00
C ALA A 248 7.55 -20.96 -19.14
N GLU A 249 7.71 -20.14 -18.09
CA GLU A 249 6.61 -19.73 -17.23
C GLU A 249 5.63 -18.76 -17.90
N ARG A 250 6.08 -17.97 -18.89
CA ARG A 250 5.21 -17.08 -19.67
C ARG A 250 4.32 -17.81 -20.68
N ALA A 251 4.70 -19.03 -21.07
CA ALA A 251 4.01 -19.81 -22.10
C ALA A 251 3.01 -20.83 -21.51
N ALA A 252 3.02 -21.01 -20.20
CA ALA A 252 2.13 -21.92 -19.45
C ALA A 252 0.81 -21.23 -19.09
#